data_AF-A0A081RCY7-F1
#
_entry.id   AF-A0A081RCY7-F1
#
_cell.length_a   1.000
_cell.length_b   1.000
_cell.length_c   1.000
_cell.angle_alpha   90.00
_cell.angle_beta   90.00
_cell.angle_gamma   90.00
#
_symmetry.space_group_name_H-M   'P 1'
#
loop_
_entity.id
_entity.type
_entity.pdbx_description
1 polymer ?
#
loop_
_entity_poly.entity_id
_entity_poly.type
_entity_poly.pdbx_seq_one_letter_code
_entity_poly.pdbx_strand_id
1 'polypeptide(L)'
;MANEQRCIDASTGMAGFGAQLRSLRRNKLGLTQRGFAERYNLGPRTIRDLEQGVTNPTPAMRLIVAAIDRDPGGMEEAAIMAAKPSVTV
;
A
#
# COMPACT_ATOMS: atom_id res chain seq x y z
N MET A 1 -10.16 24.71 10.04
CA MET A 1 -10.05 24.29 8.62
C MET A 1 -10.13 22.78 8.61
N ALA A 2 -11.18 22.21 8.02
CA ALA A 2 -11.42 20.78 8.03
C ALA A 2 -10.26 20.07 7.33
N ASN A 3 -9.59 19.18 8.06
CA ASN A 3 -8.65 18.24 7.48
C ASN A 3 -9.49 17.22 6.70
N GLU A 4 -9.78 17.52 5.43
CA GLU A 4 -10.30 16.51 4.51
C GLU A 4 -9.21 15.45 4.36
N GLN A 5 -9.31 14.40 5.18
CA GLN A 5 -8.59 13.15 4.94
C GLN A 5 -8.91 12.71 3.51
N ARG A 6 -8.02 13.06 2.56
CA ARG A 6 -8.07 12.54 1.20
C ARG A 6 -7.70 11.07 1.28
N CYS A 7 -8.71 10.22 1.45
CA CYS A 7 -8.59 8.77 1.24
C CYS A 7 -8.07 8.52 -0.18
N ILE A 8 -7.33 7.44 -0.37
CA ILE A 8 -6.92 7.01 -1.71
C ILE A 8 -8.16 6.80 -2.59
N ASP A 9 -8.32 7.66 -3.58
CA ASP A 9 -9.41 7.59 -4.53
C ASP A 9 -9.14 6.47 -5.54
N ALA A 10 -9.87 5.36 -5.38
CA ALA A 10 -9.78 4.21 -6.25
C ALA A 10 -10.10 4.53 -7.73
N SER A 11 -10.76 5.66 -8.02
CA SER A 11 -11.09 6.14 -9.36
C SER A 11 -9.97 6.93 -10.05
N THR A 12 -8.90 7.28 -9.32
CA THR A 12 -7.76 7.96 -9.97
C THR A 12 -7.09 7.04 -11.00
N GLY A 13 -7.01 7.54 -12.24
CA GLY A 13 -6.27 6.91 -13.34
C GLY A 13 -4.77 6.78 -13.04
N MET A 14 -3.99 6.32 -14.03
CA MET A 14 -2.57 5.98 -13.90
C MET A 14 -1.73 7.04 -13.16
N ALA A 15 -2.03 8.32 -13.38
CA ALA A 15 -1.27 9.44 -12.82
C ALA A 15 -1.50 9.67 -11.31
N GLY A 16 -2.63 9.26 -10.74
CA GLY A 16 -2.98 9.56 -9.35
C GLY A 16 -2.54 8.50 -8.35
N PHE A 17 -2.67 7.22 -8.71
CA PHE A 17 -2.40 6.12 -7.77
C PHE A 17 -0.96 6.10 -7.26
N GLY A 18 0.03 6.21 -8.15
CA GLY A 18 1.44 6.19 -7.76
C GLY A 18 1.82 7.35 -6.84
N ALA A 19 1.24 8.54 -7.06
CA ALA A 19 1.43 9.70 -6.20
C ALA A 19 0.75 9.53 -4.83
N GLN A 20 -0.46 8.95 -4.80
CA GLN A 20 -1.20 8.65 -3.57
C GLN A 20 -0.48 7.60 -2.73
N LEU A 21 -0.03 6.49 -3.34
CA LEU A 21 0.77 5.46 -2.67
C LEU A 21 2.04 6.06 -2.05
N ARG A 22 2.75 6.90 -2.81
CA ARG A 22 3.95 7.59 -2.33
C ARG A 22 3.67 8.53 -1.15
N SER A 23 2.53 9.24 -1.19
CA SER A 23 2.09 10.13 -0.11
C SER A 23 1.70 9.35 1.14
N LEU A 24 0.90 8.28 1.02
CA LEU A 24 0.58 7.36 2.11
C LEU A 24 1.87 6.86 2.77
N ARG A 25 2.77 6.29 1.96
CA ARG A 25 4.00 5.68 2.43
C ARG A 25 4.92 6.67 3.14
N ARG A 26 5.19 7.85 2.54
CA ARG A 26 6.16 8.81 3.09
C ARG A 26 5.56 9.71 4.16
N ASN A 27 4.38 10.26 3.91
CA ASN A 27 3.82 11.33 4.75
C ASN A 27 2.97 10.79 5.89
N LYS A 28 2.19 9.73 5.66
CA LYS A 28 1.35 9.13 6.72
C LYS A 28 2.11 8.07 7.53
N LEU A 29 2.90 7.22 6.86
CA LEU A 29 3.55 6.08 7.51
C LEU A 29 5.05 6.27 7.79
N GLY A 30 5.72 7.24 7.15
CA GLY A 30 7.15 7.48 7.34
C GLY A 30 8.07 6.36 6.83
N LEU A 31 7.62 5.55 5.87
CA LEU A 31 8.34 4.35 5.41
C LEU A 31 9.13 4.57 4.13
N THR A 32 10.22 3.83 3.97
CA THR A 32 10.90 3.67 2.66
C THR A 32 10.10 2.73 1.76
N GLN A 33 10.36 2.71 0.44
CA GLN A 33 9.69 1.76 -0.48
C GLN A 33 9.86 0.31 0.00
N ARG A 34 11.09 -0.04 0.39
CA ARG A 34 11.41 -1.36 0.93
C ARG A 34 10.70 -1.61 2.26
N GLY A 35 10.73 -0.66 3.19
CA GLY A 35 10.05 -0.80 4.49
C GLY A 35 8.53 -0.95 4.37
N PHE A 36 7.91 -0.26 3.41
CA PHE A 36 6.47 -0.44 3.12
C PHE A 36 6.18 -1.82 2.54
N ALA A 37 7.03 -2.27 1.61
CA ALA A 37 6.91 -3.60 1.01
C ALA A 37 7.07 -4.71 2.06
N GLU A 38 8.09 -4.61 2.92
CA GLU A 38 8.35 -5.55 4.01
C GLU A 38 7.19 -5.56 5.03
N ARG A 39 6.75 -4.39 5.50
CA ARG A 39 5.68 -4.26 6.49
C ARG A 39 4.36 -4.90 6.05
N TYR A 40 4.02 -4.80 4.76
CA TYR A 40 2.75 -5.28 4.23
C TYR A 40 2.87 -6.55 3.38
N ASN A 41 4.03 -7.23 3.43
CA ASN A 41 4.30 -8.44 2.64
C ASN A 41 4.01 -8.27 1.13
N LEU A 42 4.46 -7.15 0.56
CA LEU A 42 4.33 -6.82 -0.86
C LEU A 42 5.68 -6.87 -1.56
N GLY A 43 5.68 -6.94 -2.90
CA GLY A 43 6.91 -6.91 -3.69
C GLY A 43 7.55 -5.51 -3.72
N PRO A 44 8.83 -5.34 -3.32
CA PRO A 44 9.50 -4.03 -3.35
C PRO A 44 9.56 -3.43 -4.76
N ARG A 45 9.77 -4.28 -5.78
CA ARG A 45 9.72 -3.90 -7.18
C ARG A 45 8.32 -3.41 -7.59
N THR A 46 7.28 -4.11 -7.17
CA THR A 46 5.89 -3.74 -7.44
C THR A 46 5.59 -2.35 -6.88
N ILE A 47 5.97 -2.06 -5.64
CA ILE A 47 5.78 -0.73 -5.02
C ILE A 47 6.52 0.35 -5.81
N ARG A 48 7.78 0.11 -6.19
CA ARG A 48 8.56 1.05 -6.99
C ARG A 48 7.91 1.34 -8.35
N ASP A 49 7.57 0.28 -9.08
CA ASP A 49 7.04 0.38 -10.45
C ASP A 49 5.66 1.08 -10.45
N LEU A 50 4.82 0.83 -9.43
CA LEU A 50 3.54 1.54 -9.21
C LEU A 50 3.73 3.02 -8.88
N GLU A 51 4.66 3.36 -7.97
CA GLU A 51 4.94 4.75 -7.62
C GLU A 51 5.52 5.56 -8.78
N GLN A 52 6.23 4.91 -9.70
CA GLN A 52 6.81 5.51 -10.90
C GLN A 52 5.84 5.53 -12.09
N GLY A 53 4.66 4.89 -11.97
CA GLY A 53 3.70 4.78 -13.07
C GLY A 53 4.15 3.85 -14.20
N VAL A 54 5.11 2.95 -13.93
CA VAL A 54 5.60 1.95 -14.90
C VAL A 54 4.53 0.89 -15.13
N THR A 55 3.77 0.53 -14.09
CA THR A 55 2.69 -0.45 -14.17
C THR A 55 1.39 0.12 -13.62
N ASN A 56 0.28 -0.40 -14.14
CA ASN A 56 -1.04 -0.07 -13.64
C ASN A 56 -1.37 -0.91 -12.38
N PRO A 57 -1.95 -0.31 -11.35
CA PRO A 57 -2.41 -1.07 -10.20
C PRO A 57 -3.57 -1.98 -10.61
N THR A 58 -3.49 -3.24 -10.22
CA THR A 58 -4.61 -4.18 -10.31
C THR A 58 -5.74 -3.75 -9.37
N PRO A 59 -6.99 -4.21 -9.58
CA PRO A 59 -8.08 -3.98 -8.63
C PRO A 59 -7.73 -4.41 -7.19
N ALA A 60 -7.06 -5.56 -7.05
CA ALA A 60 -6.59 -6.05 -5.75
C ALA A 60 -5.56 -5.11 -5.11
N MET A 61 -4.62 -4.57 -5.89
CA MET A 61 -3.65 -3.60 -5.37
C MET A 61 -4.33 -2.30 -4.91
N ARG A 62 -5.34 -1.82 -5.65
CA ARG A 62 -6.12 -0.64 -5.22
C ARG A 62 -6.83 -0.90 -3.89
N LEU A 63 -7.47 -2.06 -3.76
CA LEU A 63 -8.12 -2.49 -2.52
C LEU A 63 -7.13 -2.58 -1.35
N ILE A 64 -5.99 -3.23 -1.55
CA ILE A 64 -4.96 -3.39 -0.51
C ILE A 64 -4.45 -2.04 -0.02
N VAL A 65 -4.09 -1.13 -0.92
CA VAL A 65 -3.56 0.18 -0.51
C VAL A 65 -4.64 1.05 0.14
N ALA A 66 -5.90 0.97 -0.32
CA ALA A 66 -7.02 1.63 0.36
C ALA A 66 -7.26 1.07 1.77
N ALA A 67 -7.14 -0.26 1.95
CA ALA A 67 -7.24 -0.90 3.25
C ALA A 67 -6.09 -0.48 4.18
N ILE A 68 -4.86 -0.38 3.67
CA ILE A 68 -3.70 0.11 4.43
C ILE A 68 -3.91 1.57 4.86
N ASP A 69 -4.46 2.43 3.98
CA ASP A 69 -4.74 3.82 4.33
C ASP A 69 -5.81 3.95 5.43
N ARG A 70 -6.77 3.03 5.45
CA ARG A 70 -7.85 2.98 6.45
C ARG A 70 -7.38 2.41 7.80
N ASP A 71 -6.65 1.30 7.77
CA ASP A 71 -6.18 0.59 8.96
C ASP A 71 -4.77 0.02 8.74
N PRO A 72 -3.73 0.84 8.96
CA PRO A 72 -2.35 0.41 8.78
C PRO A 72 -1.93 -0.74 9.70
N GLY A 73 -2.51 -0.81 10.91
CA GLY A 73 -2.18 -1.83 11.91
C GLY A 73 -2.83 -3.17 11.59
N GLY A 74 -4.14 -3.17 11.31
CA GLY A 74 -4.85 -4.38 10.92
C GLY A 74 -4.30 -5.01 9.64
N MET A 75 -3.86 -4.20 8.66
CA MET A 75 -3.23 -4.72 7.44
C MET A 75 -1.82 -5.25 7.66
N GLU A 76 -1.07 -4.74 8.65
CA GLU A 76 0.21 -5.32 9.05
C GLU A 76 -0.01 -6.70 9.71
N GLU A 77 -0.97 -6.82 10.63
CA GLU A 77 -1.36 -8.11 11.21
C GLU A 77 -1.81 -9.11 10.14
N ALA A 78 -2.65 -8.67 9.20
CA ALA A 78 -3.08 -9.49 8.07
C ALA A 78 -1.90 -9.94 7.19
N ALA A 79 -0.92 -9.07 6.94
CA ALA A 79 0.29 -9.40 6.20
C ALA A 79 1.14 -10.46 6.93
N ILE A 80 1.28 -10.35 8.25
CA ILE A 80 1.97 -11.34 9.09
C ILE A 80 1.25 -12.69 9.04
N MET A 81 -0.08 -12.71 9.11
CA MET A 81 -0.87 -13.95 9.00
C MET A 81 -0.74 -14.57 7.61
N ALA A 82 -0.75 -13.77 6.54
CA ALA A 82 -0.64 -14.23 5.16
C ALA A 82 0.78 -14.73 4.80
N ALA A 83 1.82 -14.19 5.45
CA ALA A 83 3.21 -14.61 5.26
C ALA A 83 3.53 -15.99 5.86
N LYS A 84 2.64 -16.56 6.69
CA LYS A 84 2.82 -17.89 7.26
C LYS A 84 2.30 -18.98 6.32
N PRO A 85 3.19 -19.83 5.77
CA PRO A 85 2.86 -21.22 5.59
C PRO A 85 3.76 -22.13 6.44
N SER A 86 3.11 -23.10 7.12
CA SER A 86 3.66 -24.29 7.79
C SER A 86 3.95 -24.16 9.29
N VAL A 87 2.92 -24.36 10.12
CA VAL A 87 3.08 -25.31 11.22
C VAL A 87 3.34 -26.66 10.55
N THR A 88 4.58 -27.14 10.63
CA THR A 88 4.86 -28.57 10.48
C THR A 88 4.26 -29.25 11.71
N VAL A 89 3.08 -29.84 11.56
CA VAL A 89 2.64 -30.92 12.46
C VAL A 89 3.21 -32.22 11.89
#